data_AF-A0A8H7QWJ7-F1
#
_entry.id   AF-A0A8H7QWJ7-F1
#
_cell.length_a   1.000
_cell.length_b   1.000
_cell.length_c   1.000
_cell.angle_alpha   90.00
_cell.angle_beta   90.00
_cell.angle_gamma   90.00
#
_symmetry.space_group_name_H-M   'P 1'
#
loop_
_entity.id
_entity.type
_entity.pdbx_description
1 polymer ?
#
loop_
_entity_poly.entity_id
_entity_poly.type
_entity_poly.pdbx_seq_one_letter_code
_entity_poly.pdbx_strand_id
1 'polypeptide(L)'
;MKSIIVILNLIIMATCLEAYCIYNDLPEGGGTFWIRQQPDNAGGLYTSRFSREALGPGDKACCPYTTSDCVKSTNKEDIVSFTFRRTSPGLEYPPVVINCPGGGWITMGGGTDPVLATIDVFNPDGTPYNFQYRVDHQAGYL
;
A
#
# COMPACT_ATOMS: atom_id res chain seq x y z
N MET A 1 -3.08 0.84 42.75
CA MET A 1 -3.43 -0.32 41.89
C MET A 1 -4.33 0.01 40.69
N LYS A 2 -5.08 1.12 40.65
CA LYS A 2 -5.84 1.51 39.45
C LYS A 2 -4.97 2.09 38.32
N SER A 3 -3.81 2.68 38.64
CA SER A 3 -2.94 3.34 37.65
C SER A 3 -2.10 2.39 36.79
N ILE A 4 -1.88 1.13 37.23
CA ILE A 4 -1.08 0.14 36.48
C ILE A 4 -1.89 -0.44 35.30
N ILE A 5 -3.22 -0.52 35.43
CA ILE A 5 -4.12 -1.09 34.41
C ILE A 5 -4.29 -0.16 33.19
N VAL A 6 -4.09 1.14 33.36
CA VAL A 6 -4.20 2.13 32.27
C VAL A 6 -2.97 2.11 31.36
N ILE A 7 -1.78 1.86 31.91
CA ILE A 7 -0.54 1.80 31.12
C ILE A 7 -0.49 0.52 30.27
N LEU A 8 -1.05 -0.60 30.76
CA LEU A 8 -1.05 -1.86 30.03
C LEU A 8 -1.98 -1.85 28.80
N ASN A 9 -3.07 -1.05 28.80
CA ASN A 9 -3.95 -0.91 27.64
C ASN A 9 -3.38 -0.02 26.53
N LEU A 10 -2.44 0.89 26.84
CA LEU A 10 -1.82 1.75 25.83
C LEU A 10 -0.67 1.05 25.08
N ILE A 11 -0.03 0.04 25.70
CA ILE A 11 1.09 -0.73 25.11
C ILE A 11 0.61 -1.76 24.08
N ILE A 12 -0.66 -2.21 24.15
CA ILE A 12 -1.21 -3.24 23.25
C ILE A 12 -1.54 -2.69 21.85
N MET A 13 -1.61 -1.37 21.66
CA MET A 13 -1.86 -0.77 20.33
C MET A 13 -0.58 -0.59 19.49
N ALA A 14 0.59 -0.89 20.07
CA ALA A 14 1.84 -1.03 19.33
C ALA A 14 2.04 -2.47 18.82
N THR A 15 0.96 -3.15 18.43
CA THR A 15 1.11 -4.30 17.54
C THR A 15 1.77 -3.77 16.29
N CYS A 16 3.06 -4.08 16.12
CA CYS A 16 3.73 -4.04 14.83
C CYS A 16 2.73 -4.55 13.81
N LEU A 17 2.22 -3.67 12.95
CA LEU A 17 1.41 -4.11 11.83
C LEU A 17 2.34 -4.99 11.01
N GLU A 18 2.18 -6.32 11.14
CA GLU A 18 3.00 -7.31 10.44
C GLU A 18 2.58 -7.38 8.97
N ALA A 19 2.44 -6.23 8.33
CA ALA A 19 1.81 -6.04 7.05
C ALA A 19 2.42 -4.85 6.32
N TYR A 20 2.38 -4.89 5.00
CA TYR A 20 2.43 -3.65 4.24
C TYR A 20 1.02 -3.09 4.14
N CYS A 21 0.91 -1.76 4.09
CA CYS A 21 -0.36 -1.07 3.92
C CYS A 21 -0.28 -0.02 2.80
N ILE A 22 -1.42 0.21 2.16
CA ILE A 22 -1.60 1.27 1.17
C ILE A 22 -2.77 2.12 1.60
N TYR A 23 -2.55 3.43 1.69
CA TYR A 23 -3.51 4.44 2.11
C TYR A 23 -3.88 5.32 0.91
N ASN A 24 -5.17 5.57 0.74
CA ASN A 24 -5.66 6.60 -0.17
C ASN A 24 -6.05 7.83 0.66
N ASP A 25 -5.12 8.75 0.82
CA ASP A 25 -5.29 10.00 1.57
C ASP A 25 -5.74 11.16 0.66
N LEU A 26 -6.25 10.87 -0.54
CA LEU A 26 -6.88 11.88 -1.37
C LEU A 26 -8.12 12.45 -0.68
N PRO A 27 -8.47 13.72 -0.94
CA PRO A 27 -9.75 14.26 -0.49
C PRO A 27 -10.93 13.56 -1.18
N GLU A 28 -12.13 13.72 -0.63
CA GLU A 28 -13.36 13.29 -1.30
C GLU A 28 -13.42 13.85 -2.74
N GLY A 29 -13.82 13.00 -3.69
CA GLY A 29 -13.78 13.33 -5.12
C GLY A 29 -12.39 13.22 -5.78
N GLY A 30 -11.34 12.90 -5.01
CA GLY A 30 -9.99 12.66 -5.55
C GLY A 30 -9.88 11.40 -6.40
N GLY A 31 -10.83 10.48 -6.30
CA GLY A 31 -10.88 9.24 -7.08
C GLY A 31 -10.48 8.01 -6.29
N THR A 32 -10.49 6.87 -6.97
CA THR A 32 -10.17 5.57 -6.40
C THR A 32 -8.91 4.99 -7.03
N PHE A 33 -8.27 4.07 -6.34
CA PHE A 33 -7.16 3.31 -6.91
C PHE A 33 -7.53 1.85 -7.11
N TRP A 34 -7.36 1.38 -8.35
CA TRP A 34 -7.15 -0.03 -8.60
C TRP A 34 -5.70 -0.37 -8.28
N ILE A 35 -5.49 -1.45 -7.53
CA ILE A 35 -4.19 -1.84 -7.00
C ILE A 35 -3.99 -3.33 -7.26
N ARG A 36 -2.80 -3.70 -7.75
CA ARG A 36 -2.41 -5.10 -7.86
C ARG A 36 -0.94 -5.32 -7.58
N GLN A 37 -0.64 -6.30 -6.74
CA GLN A 37 0.72 -6.73 -6.49
C GLN A 37 1.35 -7.42 -7.71
N GLN A 38 2.58 -7.04 -8.02
CA GLN A 38 3.41 -7.65 -9.06
C GLN A 38 3.90 -9.06 -8.66
N PRO A 39 4.16 -9.95 -9.62
CA PRO A 39 4.53 -11.34 -9.36
C PRO A 39 5.83 -11.52 -8.56
N ASP A 40 6.77 -10.57 -8.65
CA ASP A 40 8.18 -10.78 -8.29
C ASP A 40 8.39 -11.28 -6.85
N ASN A 41 7.57 -10.80 -5.90
CA ASN A 41 7.66 -11.18 -4.49
C ASN A 41 6.33 -11.65 -3.88
N ALA A 42 5.39 -12.06 -4.73
CA ALA A 42 4.20 -12.78 -4.28
C ALA A 42 4.47 -14.29 -4.35
N GLY A 43 4.31 -15.01 -3.24
CA GLY A 43 4.39 -16.47 -3.24
C GLY A 43 3.15 -17.14 -3.84
N GLY A 44 2.04 -16.39 -3.94
CA GLY A 44 0.75 -16.84 -4.45
C GLY A 44 0.63 -16.85 -5.98
N LEU A 45 -0.38 -17.60 -6.46
CA LEU A 45 -0.83 -17.55 -7.85
C LEU A 45 -1.42 -16.17 -8.15
N TYR A 46 -1.53 -15.82 -9.43
CA TYR A 46 -2.07 -14.54 -9.88
C TYR A 46 -3.34 -14.09 -9.14
N THR A 47 -4.28 -15.01 -8.89
CA THR A 47 -5.57 -14.75 -8.24
C THR A 47 -5.51 -14.62 -6.72
N SER A 48 -4.45 -15.09 -6.05
CA SER A 48 -4.30 -14.98 -4.59
C SER A 48 -3.44 -13.80 -4.15
N ARG A 49 -2.75 -13.14 -5.09
CA ARG A 49 -1.94 -11.96 -4.78
C ARG A 49 -2.81 -10.83 -4.28
N PHE A 50 -2.21 -9.95 -3.50
CA PHE A 50 -2.89 -8.76 -3.03
C PHE A 50 -3.41 -7.92 -4.20
N SER A 51 -4.71 -7.61 -4.17
CA SER A 51 -5.34 -6.67 -5.09
C SER A 51 -6.49 -5.92 -4.43
N ARG A 52 -6.81 -4.75 -4.96
CA ARG A 52 -8.01 -3.97 -4.65
C ARG A 52 -8.55 -3.38 -5.94
N GLU A 53 -9.82 -3.64 -6.21
CA GLU A 53 -10.45 -3.11 -7.43
C GLU A 53 -10.75 -1.61 -7.32
N ALA A 54 -11.08 -1.14 -6.12
CA ALA A 54 -11.27 0.27 -5.83
C ALA A 54 -10.94 0.56 -4.35
N LEU A 55 -9.84 1.27 -4.10
CA LEU A 55 -9.52 1.85 -2.80
C LEU A 55 -9.97 3.31 -2.81
N GLY A 56 -11.03 3.65 -2.06
CA GLY A 56 -11.64 4.98 -2.05
C GLY A 56 -10.89 5.99 -1.18
N PRO A 57 -11.22 7.30 -1.30
CA PRO A 57 -10.66 8.34 -0.43
C PRO A 57 -10.88 8.02 1.07
N GLY A 58 -9.82 8.12 1.87
CA GLY A 58 -9.80 7.77 3.29
C GLY A 58 -9.65 6.28 3.59
N ASP A 59 -9.73 5.40 2.59
CA ASP A 59 -9.59 3.96 2.79
C ASP A 59 -8.13 3.52 2.88
N LYS A 60 -7.94 2.35 3.49
CA LYS A 60 -6.67 1.62 3.48
C LYS A 60 -6.85 0.14 3.17
N ALA A 61 -5.83 -0.46 2.60
CA ALA A 61 -5.74 -1.90 2.42
C ALA A 61 -4.37 -2.40 2.82
N CYS A 62 -4.33 -3.50 3.58
CA CYS A 62 -3.10 -4.10 4.09
C CYS A 62 -3.01 -5.58 3.74
N CYS A 63 -1.80 -6.11 3.67
CA CYS A 63 -1.52 -7.53 3.47
C CYS A 63 -0.41 -7.96 4.44
N PRO A 64 -0.64 -8.98 5.29
CA PRO A 64 0.36 -9.41 6.26
C PRO A 64 1.60 -9.98 5.57
N TYR A 65 2.79 -9.40 5.80
CA TYR A 65 4.02 -9.94 5.23
C TYR A 65 4.33 -11.33 5.75
N THR A 66 3.79 -11.71 6.91
CA THR A 66 3.93 -13.06 7.47
C THR A 66 3.21 -14.14 6.67
N THR A 67 2.45 -13.77 5.64
CA THR A 67 1.84 -14.71 4.70
C THR A 67 2.58 -14.73 3.37
N SER A 68 2.83 -15.93 2.84
CA SER A 68 3.55 -16.11 1.59
C SER A 68 2.82 -15.54 0.37
N ASP A 69 1.48 -15.42 0.42
CA ASP A 69 0.71 -14.76 -0.64
C ASP A 69 1.07 -13.28 -0.78
N CYS A 70 1.31 -12.59 0.35
CA CYS A 70 1.69 -11.18 0.40
C CYS A 70 3.19 -10.99 0.20
N VAL A 71 4.05 -11.76 0.87
CA VAL A 71 5.51 -11.68 0.76
C VAL A 71 6.08 -13.09 0.79
N LYS A 72 6.62 -13.57 -0.33
CA LYS A 72 7.03 -14.98 -0.49
C LYS A 72 7.99 -15.46 0.61
N SER A 73 8.94 -14.62 1.01
CA SER A 73 9.96 -14.91 2.02
C SER A 73 9.49 -14.73 3.45
N THR A 74 8.31 -14.12 3.64
CA THR A 74 7.79 -13.65 4.93
C THR A 74 8.66 -12.61 5.66
N ASN A 75 9.58 -11.97 4.95
CA ASN A 75 10.47 -10.95 5.51
C ASN A 75 9.91 -9.53 5.30
N LYS A 76 9.80 -8.75 6.39
CA LYS A 76 9.30 -7.37 6.35
C LYS A 76 10.18 -6.40 5.55
N GLU A 77 11.47 -6.71 5.37
CA GLU A 77 12.40 -5.85 4.63
C GLU A 77 12.43 -6.19 3.13
N ASP A 78 11.80 -7.29 2.72
CA ASP A 78 11.78 -7.67 1.32
C ASP A 78 10.84 -6.77 0.52
N ILE A 79 11.27 -6.41 -0.68
CA ILE A 79 10.59 -5.42 -1.51
C ILE A 79 9.39 -6.05 -2.22
N VAL A 80 8.26 -5.35 -2.19
CA VAL A 80 7.04 -5.69 -2.91
C VAL A 80 6.73 -4.57 -3.88
N SER A 81 6.35 -4.92 -5.10
CA SER A 81 5.96 -3.94 -6.13
C SER A 81 4.46 -4.02 -6.40
N PHE A 82 3.83 -2.90 -6.69
CA PHE A 82 2.40 -2.78 -6.96
C PHE A 82 2.15 -1.93 -8.19
N THR A 83 1.19 -2.35 -9.00
CA THR A 83 0.59 -1.52 -10.03
C THR A 83 -0.57 -0.74 -9.44
N PHE A 84 -0.60 0.54 -9.76
CA PHE A 84 -1.69 1.45 -9.42
C PHE A 84 -2.30 2.01 -10.69
N ARG A 85 -3.63 2.04 -10.75
CA ARG A 85 -4.38 2.81 -11.73
C ARG A 85 -5.35 3.68 -10.98
N ARG A 86 -5.15 5.00 -11.05
CA ARG A 86 -6.09 5.97 -10.50
C ARG A 86 -7.26 6.11 -11.46
N THR A 87 -8.45 6.14 -10.90
CA THR A 87 -9.70 6.39 -11.62
C THR A 87 -10.41 7.55 -10.96
N SER A 88 -10.70 8.59 -11.73
CA SER A 88 -11.51 9.74 -11.32
C SER A 88 -12.63 9.95 -12.35
N PRO A 89 -13.74 10.62 -12.00
CA PRO A 89 -14.84 10.83 -12.94
C PRO A 89 -14.37 11.44 -14.27
N GLY A 90 -14.51 10.69 -15.36
CA GLY A 90 -14.14 11.12 -16.71
C GLY A 90 -12.64 11.11 -17.03
N LEU A 91 -11.78 10.65 -16.12
CA LEU A 91 -10.34 10.63 -16.31
C LEU A 91 -9.73 9.30 -15.89
N GLU A 92 -8.88 8.78 -16.76
CA GLU A 92 -8.14 7.55 -16.55
C GLU A 92 -6.65 7.81 -16.73
N TYR A 93 -5.88 7.43 -15.71
CA TYR A 93 -4.44 7.68 -15.67
C TYR A 93 -3.69 6.42 -16.10
N PRO A 94 -2.53 6.58 -16.76
CA PRO A 94 -1.72 5.42 -17.10
C PRO A 94 -1.33 4.67 -15.82
N PRO A 95 -1.21 3.33 -15.88
CA PRO A 95 -0.79 2.57 -14.73
C PRO A 95 0.64 2.95 -14.34
N VAL A 96 0.90 2.98 -13.04
CA VAL A 96 2.23 3.21 -12.48
C VAL A 96 2.62 2.03 -11.60
N VAL A 97 3.92 1.78 -11.50
CA VAL A 97 4.47 0.77 -10.60
C VAL A 97 5.32 1.45 -9.55
N ILE A 98 5.01 1.16 -8.28
CA ILE A 98 5.69 1.67 -7.10
C ILE A 98 6.05 0.47 -6.22
N ASN A 99 7.19 0.52 -5.53
CA ASN A 99 7.61 -0.51 -4.61
C ASN A 99 7.67 -0.01 -3.15
N CYS A 100 7.49 -0.93 -2.21
CA CYS A 100 7.68 -0.68 -0.79
C CYS A 100 8.22 -1.94 -0.08
N PRO A 101 8.86 -1.79 1.09
CA PRO A 101 9.18 -2.94 1.95
C PRO A 101 7.92 -3.66 2.42
N GLY A 102 8.02 -4.97 2.66
CA GLY A 102 6.91 -5.84 3.08
C GLY A 102 6.25 -5.45 4.41
N GLY A 103 6.95 -4.78 5.32
CA GLY A 103 6.37 -4.19 6.54
C GLY A 103 6.18 -2.68 6.48
N GLY A 104 6.43 -2.07 5.32
CA GLY A 104 6.32 -0.63 5.10
C GLY A 104 4.92 -0.18 4.71
N TRP A 105 4.76 1.06 4.27
CA TRP A 105 3.49 1.51 3.71
C TRP A 105 3.65 2.58 2.63
N ILE A 106 2.61 2.69 1.82
CA ILE A 106 2.48 3.70 0.76
C ILE A 106 1.29 4.59 1.11
N THR A 107 1.50 5.90 1.08
CA THR A 107 0.44 6.91 1.17
C THR A 107 0.30 7.61 -0.16
N MET A 108 -0.89 7.53 -0.75
CA MET A 108 -1.25 8.28 -1.96
C MET A 108 -2.17 9.42 -1.58
N GLY A 109 -1.66 10.64 -1.63
CA GLY A 109 -2.37 11.85 -1.19
C GLY A 109 -2.31 12.96 -2.22
N GLY A 110 -2.46 14.19 -1.74
CA GLY A 110 -2.41 15.40 -2.56
C GLY A 110 -3.79 15.90 -2.98
N GLY A 111 -3.84 16.61 -4.11
CA GLY A 111 -5.06 17.24 -4.61
C GLY A 111 -6.01 16.31 -5.38
N THR A 112 -7.21 16.82 -5.66
CA THR A 112 -8.11 16.19 -6.65
C THR A 112 -7.51 16.20 -8.06
N ASP A 113 -6.61 17.13 -8.33
CA ASP A 113 -5.79 17.16 -9.54
C ASP A 113 -4.64 16.11 -9.44
N PRO A 114 -4.48 15.22 -10.42
CA PRO A 114 -3.39 14.25 -10.50
C PRO A 114 -1.99 14.84 -10.52
N VAL A 115 -1.82 16.03 -11.08
CA VAL A 115 -0.54 16.73 -11.08
C VAL A 115 -0.14 17.12 -9.66
N LEU A 116 -1.13 17.23 -8.76
CA LEU A 116 -0.93 17.52 -7.34
C LEU A 116 -0.91 16.25 -6.48
N ALA A 117 -0.90 15.06 -7.07
CA ALA A 117 -0.83 13.82 -6.31
C ALA A 117 0.54 13.68 -5.63
N THR A 118 0.55 13.30 -4.37
CA THR A 118 1.76 12.96 -3.62
C THR A 118 1.82 11.46 -3.39
N ILE A 119 3.03 10.91 -3.44
CA ILE A 119 3.31 9.51 -3.13
C ILE A 119 4.42 9.52 -2.10
N ASP A 120 4.10 9.07 -0.90
CA ASP A 120 5.06 8.88 0.18
C ASP A 120 5.16 7.39 0.50
N VAL A 121 6.38 6.89 0.66
CA VAL A 121 6.64 5.48 0.98
C VAL A 121 7.55 5.41 2.18
N PHE A 122 7.25 4.49 3.09
CA PHE A 122 7.95 4.37 4.37
C PHE A 122 8.43 2.94 4.60
N ASN A 123 9.58 2.84 5.27
CA ASN A 123 10.12 1.60 5.81
C ASN A 123 9.28 1.09 7.00
N PRO A 124 9.47 -0.16 7.44
CA PRO A 124 8.76 -0.70 8.60
C PRO A 124 8.99 0.06 9.91
N ASP A 125 10.09 0.81 10.02
CA ASP A 125 10.41 1.67 11.16
C ASP A 125 9.82 3.10 11.04
N GLY A 126 9.12 3.40 9.95
CA GLY A 126 8.53 4.71 9.66
C GLY A 126 9.48 5.75 9.09
N THR A 127 10.73 5.38 8.78
CA THR A 127 11.61 6.27 8.03
C THR A 127 11.21 6.31 6.54
N PRO A 128 11.45 7.43 5.82
CA PRO A 128 11.16 7.50 4.40
C PRO A 128 11.94 6.46 3.59
N TYR A 129 11.28 5.83 2.63
CA TYR A 129 11.85 4.85 1.71
C TYR A 129 12.06 5.46 0.33
N ASN A 130 13.24 5.26 -0.25
CA ASN A 130 13.56 5.70 -1.61
C ASN A 130 12.99 4.70 -2.63
N PHE A 131 11.72 4.86 -2.96
CA PHE A 131 11.00 3.97 -3.85
C PHE A 131 11.35 4.19 -5.33
N GLN A 132 11.13 3.15 -6.12
CA GLN A 132 11.18 3.20 -7.57
C GLN A 132 9.80 3.55 -8.11
N TYR A 133 9.75 4.53 -9.01
CA TYR A 133 8.55 4.92 -9.74
C TYR A 133 8.76 4.68 -11.23
N ARG A 134 7.80 4.03 -11.90
CA ARG A 134 7.74 3.97 -13.36
C ARG A 134 6.30 3.98 -13.85
N VAL A 135 6.10 4.56 -15.03
CA VAL A 135 4.86 4.39 -15.79
C VAL A 135 4.97 3.09 -16.58
N ASP A 136 3.94 2.25 -16.54
CA ASP A 136 3.92 0.98 -17.25
C ASP A 136 2.54 0.78 -17.90
N HIS A 137 2.45 1.10 -19.19
CA HIS A 137 1.20 1.00 -19.95
C HIS A 137 0.70 -0.44 -20.14
N GLN A 138 1.56 -1.44 -19.88
CA GLN A 138 1.20 -2.85 -19.98
C GLN A 138 0.86 -3.46 -18.61
N ALA A 139 1.17 -2.76 -17.51
CA ALA A 139 0.89 -3.24 -16.18
C ALA A 139 -0.62 -3.34 -15.90
N GLY A 140 -1.05 -4.50 -15.39
CA GLY A 140 -2.45 -4.79 -15.05
C GLY A 140 -3.27 -5.49 -16.13
N TYR A 141 -2.68 -5.80 -17.30
CA TYR A 141 -3.34 -6.57 -18.39
C TYR A 141 -3.07 -8.08 -18.38
N LEU A 142 -2.29 -8.57 -17.43
CA LEU A 142 -2.07 -10.00 -17.17
C LEU A 142 -2.80 -10.37 -15.91
#